data_AF-A0A9E4IYE8-F1
#
_entry.id   AF-A0A9E4IYE8-F1
#
_cell.length_a   1.000
_cell.length_b   1.000
_cell.length_c   1.000
_cell.angle_alpha   90.00
_cell.angle_beta   90.00
_cell.angle_gamma   90.00
#
_symmetry.space_group_name_H-M   'P 1'
#
loop_
_entity.id
_entity.type
_entity.pdbx_description
1 polymer ?
#
loop_
_entity_poly.entity_id
_entity_poly.type
_entity_poly.pdbx_seq_one_letter_code
_entity_poly.pdbx_strand_id
1 'polypeptide(L)'
;MIAYRNADPRFPFLWEEGQGAQPGARWHADGEGPVQCLSDTPDGAWAEFLRHEDIRDPEDLVHVRRSLWAVDIGSEELASPELPAGTLTGDAGSYPACREEARRLRSAGSPGLRARSAALTPGTAGGWRVEAGLRPGPERDGQTIVLFGERPDLTGWRAVFEGRPNETLLAAVHYLSY
;
A
#
# COMPACT_ATOMS: atom_id res chain seq x y z
N MET A 1 -12.41 -6.22 -7.32
CA MET A 1 -11.37 -5.26 -7.77
C MET A 1 -10.05 -5.88 -7.39
N ILE A 2 -9.03 -5.83 -8.27
CA ILE A 2 -7.71 -6.34 -7.90
C ILE A 2 -6.90 -5.24 -7.22
N ALA A 3 -6.41 -5.53 -6.02
CA ALA A 3 -5.42 -4.74 -5.30
C ALA A 3 -4.16 -5.58 -5.09
N TYR A 4 -3.06 -4.93 -4.72
CA TYR A 4 -1.74 -5.54 -4.62
C TYR A 4 -1.18 -5.38 -3.22
N ARG A 5 -0.53 -6.42 -2.72
CA ARG A 5 0.13 -6.39 -1.42
C ARG A 5 1.50 -7.03 -1.47
N ASN A 6 2.48 -6.30 -0.94
CA ASN A 6 3.80 -6.82 -0.67
C ASN A 6 3.81 -7.52 0.71
N ALA A 7 4.43 -8.68 0.80
CA ALA A 7 4.60 -9.41 2.05
C ALA A 7 5.93 -10.17 2.08
N ASP A 8 6.41 -10.49 3.28
CA ASP A 8 7.53 -11.41 3.44
C ASP A 8 7.11 -12.78 2.91
N PRO A 9 7.95 -13.50 2.16
CA PRO A 9 7.58 -14.80 1.61
C PRO A 9 7.18 -15.86 2.65
N ARG A 10 7.56 -15.67 3.92
CA ARG A 10 7.25 -16.58 5.04
C ARG A 10 5.84 -16.38 5.61
N PHE A 11 5.19 -15.26 5.34
CA PHE A 11 3.91 -14.89 5.95
C PHE A 11 2.77 -14.88 4.92
N PRO A 12 1.51 -15.10 5.37
CA PRO A 12 0.34 -14.90 4.52
C PRO A 12 0.24 -13.43 4.07
N PHE A 13 -0.56 -13.20 3.03
CA PHE A 13 -0.73 -11.87 2.46
C PHE A 13 -1.66 -10.96 3.28
N LEU A 14 -2.35 -11.46 4.31
CA LEU A 14 -3.18 -10.67 5.22
C LEU A 14 -2.71 -10.87 6.66
N TRP A 15 -2.95 -9.85 7.49
CA TRP A 15 -2.83 -9.97 8.94
C TRP A 15 -4.05 -10.73 9.48
N GLU A 16 -3.81 -11.71 10.34
CA GLU A 16 -4.84 -12.46 11.07
C GLU A 16 -4.91 -11.94 12.52
N GLU A 17 -6.08 -12.02 13.15
CA GLU A 17 -6.25 -11.67 14.56
C GLU A 17 -5.44 -12.63 15.44
N GLY A 18 -4.83 -12.09 16.50
CA GLY A 18 -4.02 -12.88 17.43
C GLY A 18 -2.65 -13.31 16.89
N GLN A 19 -2.31 -13.08 15.61
CA GLN A 19 -0.95 -13.28 15.08
C GLN A 19 -0.05 -12.08 15.37
N GLY A 20 0.32 -11.92 16.64
CA GLY A 20 1.25 -10.89 17.10
C GLY A 20 0.66 -9.48 17.08
N ALA A 21 1.38 -8.53 17.67
CA ALA A 21 0.99 -7.12 17.64
C ALA A 21 1.37 -6.53 16.28
N GLN A 22 0.39 -6.32 15.39
CA GLN A 22 0.60 -5.52 14.18
C GLN A 22 1.10 -4.13 14.59
N PRO A 23 2.32 -3.72 14.15
CA PRO A 23 2.85 -2.41 14.48
C PRO A 23 2.02 -1.30 13.84
N GLY A 24 1.80 -0.22 14.57
CA GLY A 24 1.04 0.93 14.11
C GLY A 24 1.69 1.61 12.91
N ALA A 25 0.89 1.85 11.87
CA ALA A 25 1.30 2.52 10.64
C ALA A 25 0.51 3.83 10.43
N ARG A 26 0.46 4.35 9.19
CA ARG A 26 -0.27 5.59 8.86
C ARG A 26 -1.76 5.53 9.23
N TRP A 27 -2.40 4.38 9.05
CA TRP A 27 -3.86 4.24 9.14
C TRP A 27 -4.36 3.44 10.36
N HIS A 28 -3.48 3.12 11.30
CA HIS A 28 -3.83 2.47 12.57
C HIS A 28 -2.70 2.65 13.60
N ALA A 29 -3.03 2.72 14.87
CA ALA A 29 -2.08 2.65 15.98
C ALA A 29 -1.84 1.19 16.41
N ASP A 30 -0.88 1.00 17.31
CA ASP A 30 -0.65 -0.30 17.97
C ASP A 30 -1.94 -0.78 18.63
N GLY A 31 -2.29 -2.06 18.42
CA GLY A 31 -3.49 -2.68 18.98
C GLY A 31 -4.80 -2.38 18.24
N GLU A 32 -4.77 -1.59 17.15
CA GLU A 32 -5.96 -1.30 16.34
C GLU A 32 -6.11 -2.21 15.12
N GLY A 33 -5.22 -3.19 14.99
CA GLY A 33 -5.25 -4.21 13.96
C GLY A 33 -6.30 -5.31 14.19
N PRO A 34 -6.47 -6.21 13.21
CA PRO A 34 -5.76 -6.22 11.95
C PRO A 34 -6.27 -5.13 10.99
N VAL A 35 -5.33 -4.49 10.29
CA VAL A 35 -5.60 -3.53 9.21
C VAL A 35 -4.79 -3.92 7.98
N GLN A 36 -5.47 -4.12 6.87
CA GLN A 36 -4.87 -4.61 5.63
C GLN A 36 -4.55 -3.41 4.73
N CYS A 37 -3.28 -3.11 4.53
CA CYS A 37 -2.82 -2.06 3.61
C CYS A 37 -2.44 -2.69 2.27
N LEU A 38 -3.13 -2.29 1.20
CA LEU A 38 -2.91 -2.70 -0.18
C LEU A 38 -2.71 -1.47 -1.07
N SER A 39 -2.33 -1.71 -2.31
CA SER A 39 -2.17 -0.68 -3.34
C SER A 39 -2.98 -1.04 -4.57
N ASP A 40 -3.42 -0.04 -5.32
CA ASP A 40 -4.14 -0.25 -6.57
C ASP A 40 -3.25 -0.65 -7.76
N THR A 41 -1.92 -0.66 -7.57
CA THR A 41 -0.92 -1.06 -8.56
C THR A 41 0.19 -1.92 -7.94
N PRO A 42 0.85 -2.79 -8.72
CA PRO A 42 2.05 -3.51 -8.29
C PRO A 42 3.16 -2.56 -7.79
N ASP A 43 3.41 -1.49 -8.55
CA ASP A 43 4.44 -0.50 -8.24
C ASP A 43 4.12 0.26 -6.95
N GLY A 44 2.84 0.57 -6.68
CA GLY A 44 2.42 1.13 -5.39
C GLY A 44 2.74 0.21 -4.22
N ALA A 45 2.47 -1.10 -4.36
CA ALA A 45 2.75 -2.06 -3.28
C ALA A 45 4.25 -2.23 -3.02
N TRP A 46 5.07 -2.17 -4.07
CA TRP A 46 6.53 -2.13 -3.93
C TRP A 46 7.01 -0.81 -3.34
N ALA A 47 6.45 0.32 -3.75
CA ALA A 47 6.82 1.64 -3.24
C ALA A 47 6.53 1.77 -1.75
N GLU A 48 5.40 1.24 -1.25
CA GLU A 48 5.11 1.21 0.19
C GLU A 48 6.19 0.44 0.97
N PHE A 49 6.63 -0.71 0.44
CA PHE A 49 7.74 -1.48 1.03
C PHE A 49 9.06 -0.69 1.00
N LEU A 50 9.44 -0.13 -0.15
CA LEU A 50 10.68 0.65 -0.29
C LEU A 50 10.69 1.89 0.60
N ARG A 51 9.56 2.60 0.71
CA ARG A 51 9.39 3.76 1.60
C ARG A 51 9.54 3.36 3.07
N HIS A 52 8.99 2.21 3.46
CA HIS A 52 9.01 1.76 4.85
C HIS A 52 10.40 1.30 5.29
N GLU A 53 11.09 0.54 4.44
CA GLU A 53 12.45 0.05 4.69
C GLU A 53 13.55 1.09 4.38
N ASP A 54 13.17 2.26 3.89
CA ASP A 54 14.06 3.35 3.45
C ASP A 54 15.13 2.92 2.42
N ILE A 55 14.76 1.99 1.53
CA ILE A 55 15.66 1.46 0.50
C ILE A 55 15.73 2.46 -0.66
N ARG A 56 16.85 3.18 -0.78
CA ARG A 56 17.09 4.23 -1.78
C ARG A 56 18.14 3.86 -2.84
N ASP A 57 19.01 2.91 -2.52
CA ASP A 57 20.12 2.50 -3.38
C ASP A 57 19.71 1.30 -4.27
N PRO A 58 19.93 1.35 -5.60
CA PRO A 58 19.77 0.18 -6.47
C PRO A 58 20.55 -1.06 -6.00
N GLU A 59 21.71 -0.90 -5.35
CA GLU A 59 22.52 -2.02 -4.87
C GLU A 59 21.79 -2.81 -3.77
N ASP A 60 21.05 -2.13 -2.89
CA ASP A 60 20.26 -2.75 -1.82
C ASP A 60 19.15 -3.66 -2.36
N LEU A 61 18.63 -3.37 -3.56
CA LEU A 61 17.59 -4.18 -4.21
C LEU A 61 18.07 -5.60 -4.52
N VAL A 62 19.38 -5.86 -4.60
CA VAL A 62 19.93 -7.21 -4.77
C VAL A 62 19.57 -8.14 -3.62
N HIS A 63 19.34 -7.60 -2.42
CA HIS A 63 19.02 -8.36 -1.22
C HIS A 63 17.52 -8.52 -0.97
N VAL A 64 16.68 -7.75 -1.68
CA VAL A 64 15.23 -7.80 -1.53
C VAL A 64 14.67 -9.14 -2.04
N ARG A 65 13.94 -9.85 -1.17
CA ARG A 65 13.18 -11.07 -1.51
C ARG A 65 11.79 -10.97 -0.92
N ARG A 66 10.80 -10.58 -1.72
CA ARG A 66 9.40 -10.39 -1.26
C ARG A 66 8.42 -11.14 -2.15
N SER A 67 7.27 -11.46 -1.58
CA SER A 67 6.12 -11.91 -2.34
C SER A 67 5.24 -10.71 -2.69
N LEU A 68 4.76 -10.67 -3.94
CA LEU A 68 3.72 -9.76 -4.36
C LEU A 68 2.44 -10.56 -4.63
N TRP A 69 1.36 -10.15 -4.01
CA TRP A 69 0.05 -10.78 -4.14
C TRP A 69 -0.88 -9.86 -4.91
N ALA A 70 -1.61 -10.42 -5.87
CA ALA A 70 -2.82 -9.83 -6.43
C ALA A 70 -4.00 -10.36 -5.62
N VAL A 71 -4.81 -9.47 -5.05
CA VAL A 71 -5.89 -9.79 -4.13
C VAL A 71 -7.19 -9.25 -4.70
N ASP A 72 -8.19 -10.11 -4.88
CA ASP A 72 -9.53 -9.62 -5.21
C ASP A 72 -10.20 -9.13 -3.93
N ILE A 73 -10.42 -7.82 -3.85
CA ILE A 73 -11.10 -7.14 -2.74
C ILE A 73 -12.59 -6.89 -3.02
N GLY A 74 -13.15 -7.50 -4.08
CA GLY A 74 -14.56 -7.37 -4.42
C GLY A 74 -14.92 -5.96 -4.94
N SER A 75 -16.18 -5.59 -4.80
CA SER A 75 -16.73 -4.30 -5.25
C SER A 75 -17.24 -3.43 -4.09
N GLU A 76 -16.74 -3.71 -2.88
CA GLU A 76 -17.11 -2.95 -1.67
C GLU A 76 -16.80 -1.46 -1.85
N GLU A 77 -17.77 -0.64 -1.44
CA GLU A 77 -17.59 0.81 -1.41
C GLU A 77 -16.73 1.20 -0.21
N LEU A 78 -15.53 1.70 -0.48
CA LEU A 78 -14.59 2.16 0.53
C LEU A 78 -14.75 3.67 0.74
N ALA A 79 -14.68 4.10 2.00
CA ALA A 79 -14.77 5.51 2.33
C ALA A 79 -13.58 6.30 1.76
N SER A 80 -13.81 7.58 1.45
CA SER A 80 -12.75 8.52 1.15
C SER A 80 -12.44 9.35 2.39
N PRO A 81 -11.19 9.38 2.89
CA PRO A 81 -10.83 10.17 4.05
C PRO A 81 -11.03 11.68 3.82
N GLU A 82 -11.56 12.37 4.82
CA GLU A 82 -11.78 13.82 4.80
C GLU A 82 -10.56 14.56 5.37
N LEU A 83 -9.41 14.42 4.71
CA LEU A 83 -8.15 15.03 5.14
C LEU A 83 -7.50 15.87 4.03
N PRO A 84 -6.76 16.94 4.38
CA PRO A 84 -5.96 17.68 3.42
C PRO A 84 -4.95 16.77 2.70
N ALA A 85 -4.67 17.06 1.43
CA ALA A 85 -3.75 16.25 0.63
C ALA A 85 -2.35 16.12 1.27
N GLY A 86 -1.82 17.20 1.85
CA GLY A 86 -0.54 17.18 2.56
C GLY A 86 -0.53 16.30 3.81
N THR A 87 -1.69 16.05 4.43
CA THR A 87 -1.83 15.09 5.54
C THR A 87 -1.86 13.66 5.01
N LEU A 88 -2.59 13.41 3.92
CA LEU A 88 -2.68 12.08 3.32
C LEU A 88 -1.32 11.54 2.86
N THR A 89 -0.50 12.41 2.27
CA THR A 89 0.80 12.05 1.69
C THR A 89 2.00 12.50 2.51
N GLY A 90 1.79 13.13 3.67
CA GLY A 90 2.85 13.69 4.50
C GLY A 90 3.67 12.62 5.25
N ASP A 91 4.68 13.05 5.99
CA ASP A 91 5.57 12.15 6.75
C ASP A 91 4.96 11.64 8.06
N ALA A 92 5.77 11.06 8.93
CA ALA A 92 5.33 10.47 10.20
C ALA A 92 4.51 11.45 11.08
N GLY A 93 4.78 12.75 10.99
CA GLY A 93 4.02 13.79 11.69
C GLY A 93 2.54 13.88 11.29
N SER A 94 2.15 13.35 10.12
CA SER A 94 0.76 13.29 9.67
C SER A 94 -0.02 12.09 10.19
N TYR A 95 0.66 11.06 10.72
CA TYR A 95 0.04 9.79 11.11
C TYR A 95 -1.03 9.94 12.18
N PRO A 96 -0.88 10.80 13.22
CA PRO A 96 -1.94 10.97 14.21
C PRO A 96 -3.29 11.36 13.60
N ALA A 97 -3.31 12.29 12.65
CA ALA A 97 -4.54 12.72 11.97
C ALA A 97 -5.10 11.63 11.05
N CYS A 98 -4.25 10.90 10.32
CA CYS A 98 -4.67 9.75 9.51
C CYS A 98 -5.29 8.63 10.36
N ARG A 99 -4.73 8.35 11.54
CA ARG A 99 -5.25 7.36 12.49
C ARG A 99 -6.59 7.78 13.08
N GLU A 100 -6.73 9.04 13.47
CA GLU A 100 -7.99 9.59 13.96
C GLU A 100 -9.10 9.47 12.90
N GLU A 101 -8.80 9.81 11.66
CA GLU A 101 -9.74 9.67 10.55
C GLU A 101 -10.10 8.20 10.29
N ALA A 102 -9.13 7.28 10.32
CA ALA A 102 -9.40 5.85 10.20
C ALA A 102 -10.33 5.33 11.31
N ARG A 103 -10.15 5.80 12.56
CA ARG A 103 -11.06 5.47 13.67
C ARG A 103 -12.45 6.00 13.42
N ARG A 104 -12.59 7.26 12.98
CA ARG A 104 -13.88 7.87 12.66
C ARG A 104 -14.63 7.04 11.61
N LEU A 105 -13.95 6.69 10.52
CA LEU A 105 -14.54 5.89 9.44
C LEU A 105 -14.93 4.47 9.90
N ARG A 106 -14.09 3.84 10.73
CA ARG A 106 -14.41 2.54 11.33
C ARG A 106 -15.62 2.61 12.27
N SER A 107 -15.70 3.63 13.13
CA SER A 107 -16.84 3.87 14.02
C SER A 107 -18.13 4.19 13.27
N ALA A 108 -18.02 4.75 12.06
CA ALA A 108 -19.14 4.96 11.15
C ALA A 108 -19.58 3.68 10.39
N GLY A 109 -18.91 2.54 10.61
CA GLY A 109 -19.25 1.26 10.00
C GLY A 109 -18.66 1.04 8.61
N SER A 110 -17.70 1.86 8.17
CA SER A 110 -17.04 1.65 6.89
C SER A 110 -16.14 0.40 6.94
N PRO A 111 -16.13 -0.47 5.91
CA PRO A 111 -15.27 -1.65 5.87
C PRO A 111 -13.79 -1.30 5.60
N GLY A 112 -13.51 -0.06 5.21
CA GLY A 112 -12.18 0.37 4.83
C GLY A 112 -12.20 1.75 4.19
N LEU A 113 -11.02 2.21 3.76
CA LEU A 113 -10.86 3.48 3.08
C LEU A 113 -9.97 3.35 1.85
N ARG A 114 -10.11 4.31 0.94
CA ARG A 114 -9.23 4.49 -0.21
C ARG A 114 -8.69 5.92 -0.20
N ALA A 115 -7.37 6.04 -0.18
CA ALA A 115 -6.67 7.31 -0.16
C ALA A 115 -5.66 7.40 -1.30
N ARG A 116 -5.20 8.62 -1.63
CA ARG A 116 -4.01 8.79 -2.45
C ARG A 116 -2.82 8.10 -1.76
N SER A 117 -1.99 7.41 -2.55
CA SER A 117 -0.78 6.80 -2.03
C SER A 117 0.21 7.86 -1.53
N ALA A 118 0.75 7.64 -0.34
CA ALA A 118 1.84 8.45 0.19
C ALA A 118 3.21 7.95 -0.28
N ALA A 119 3.29 6.72 -0.80
CA ALA A 119 4.52 6.07 -1.19
C ALA A 119 4.96 6.38 -2.62
N LEU A 120 4.05 6.81 -3.48
CA LEU A 120 4.38 7.25 -4.83
C LEU A 120 4.34 8.77 -4.95
N THR A 121 5.26 9.31 -5.73
CA THR A 121 5.22 10.70 -6.20
C THR A 121 3.94 10.91 -7.04
N PRO A 122 3.29 12.08 -6.97
CA PRO A 122 2.10 12.34 -7.78
C PRO A 122 2.33 12.09 -9.28
N GLY A 123 1.35 11.49 -9.95
CA GLY A 123 1.39 11.19 -11.38
C GLY A 123 2.18 9.94 -11.81
N THR A 124 2.95 9.30 -10.91
CA THR A 124 3.89 8.23 -11.31
C THR A 124 3.29 6.81 -11.32
N ALA A 125 1.98 6.64 -11.13
CA ALA A 125 1.30 5.33 -11.11
C ALA A 125 0.61 4.99 -12.45
N GLY A 126 1.06 5.58 -13.56
CA GLY A 126 0.41 5.51 -14.88
C GLY A 126 0.60 4.20 -15.66
N GLY A 127 1.55 3.34 -15.25
CA GLY A 127 1.82 2.07 -15.90
C GLY A 127 2.27 2.19 -17.36
N TRP A 128 1.92 1.20 -18.18
CA TRP A 128 2.38 1.07 -19.57
C TRP A 128 1.23 0.71 -20.51
N ARG A 129 1.34 1.14 -21.77
CA ARG A 129 0.45 0.76 -22.88
C ARG A 129 1.25 0.20 -24.05
N VAL A 130 0.58 -0.58 -24.90
CA VAL A 130 1.18 -1.14 -26.12
C VAL A 130 0.68 -0.35 -27.33
N GLU A 131 1.59 0.44 -27.92
CA GLU A 131 1.34 1.25 -29.12
C GLU A 131 2.65 1.38 -29.91
N ALA A 132 2.78 0.55 -30.95
CA ALA A 132 4.03 0.38 -31.70
C ALA A 132 5.25 0.10 -30.79
N GLY A 133 5.05 -0.79 -29.81
CA GLY A 133 6.00 -1.07 -28.72
C GLY A 133 5.44 -0.66 -27.36
N LEU A 134 6.27 -0.77 -26.32
CA LEU A 134 5.90 -0.39 -24.96
C LEU A 134 6.05 1.13 -24.80
N ARG A 135 4.99 1.81 -24.35
CA ARG A 135 4.94 3.25 -24.11
C ARG A 135 4.42 3.52 -22.70
N PRO A 136 4.84 4.61 -22.02
CA PRO A 136 4.21 5.01 -20.77
C PRO A 136 2.70 5.19 -20.93
N GLY A 137 1.94 4.73 -19.94
CA GLY A 137 0.52 5.03 -19.82
C GLY A 137 0.27 6.48 -19.43
N PRO A 138 -1.00 6.92 -19.40
CA PRO A 138 -1.36 8.25 -18.87
C PRO A 138 -0.91 8.41 -17.42
N GLU A 139 -0.43 9.60 -17.06
CA GLU A 139 -0.09 9.93 -15.66
C GLU A 139 -1.30 9.71 -14.74
N ARG A 140 -1.04 9.16 -13.55
CA ARG A 140 -2.07 8.87 -12.56
C ARG A 140 -1.45 8.83 -11.17
N ASP A 141 -2.19 9.30 -10.17
CA ASP A 141 -1.83 9.06 -8.78
C ASP A 141 -2.13 7.62 -8.37
N GLY A 142 -1.21 7.01 -7.62
CA GLY A 142 -1.47 5.73 -6.99
C GLY A 142 -2.48 5.87 -5.85
N GLN A 143 -3.15 4.77 -5.50
CA GLN A 143 -4.07 4.72 -4.37
C GLN A 143 -3.64 3.66 -3.37
N THR A 144 -3.67 4.02 -2.09
CA THR A 144 -3.58 3.08 -0.98
C THR A 144 -4.99 2.67 -0.59
N ILE A 145 -5.19 1.37 -0.47
CA ILE A 145 -6.45 0.74 -0.08
C ILE A 145 -6.26 0.14 1.30
N VAL A 146 -7.10 0.52 2.25
CA VAL A 146 -7.01 0.07 3.64
C VAL A 146 -8.31 -0.65 3.99
N LEU A 147 -8.22 -1.91 4.38
CA LEU A 147 -9.36 -2.70 4.83
C LEU A 147 -9.26 -2.90 6.34
N PHE A 148 -10.36 -2.67 7.05
CA PHE A 148 -10.41 -2.83 8.50
C PHE A 148 -10.82 -4.26 8.87
N GLY A 149 -10.16 -4.81 9.90
CA GLY A 149 -10.45 -6.11 10.44
C GLY A 149 -9.84 -7.27 9.66
N GLU A 150 -10.21 -8.47 10.10
CA GLU A 150 -9.89 -9.69 9.39
C GLU A 150 -10.64 -9.75 8.08
N ARG A 151 -10.03 -10.38 7.08
CA ARG A 151 -10.60 -10.50 5.74
C ARG A 151 -10.46 -11.93 5.20
N PRO A 152 -10.99 -12.95 5.91
CA PRO A 152 -10.88 -14.36 5.51
C PRO A 152 -11.69 -14.67 4.23
N ASP A 153 -12.57 -13.76 3.84
CA ASP A 153 -13.37 -13.78 2.61
C ASP A 153 -12.54 -13.52 1.34
N LEU A 154 -11.35 -12.91 1.47
CA LEU A 154 -10.57 -12.46 0.33
C LEU A 154 -9.71 -13.57 -0.26
N THR A 155 -9.63 -13.57 -1.59
CA THR A 155 -8.77 -14.50 -2.35
C THR A 155 -7.57 -13.75 -2.91
N GLY A 156 -6.37 -14.28 -2.63
CA GLY A 156 -5.11 -13.76 -3.14
C GLY A 156 -4.40 -14.77 -4.04
N TRP A 157 -3.82 -14.30 -5.14
CA TRP A 157 -2.91 -15.06 -5.99
C TRP A 157 -1.51 -14.46 -5.89
N ARG A 158 -0.53 -15.30 -5.57
CA ARG A 158 0.87 -14.89 -5.53
C ARG A 158 1.37 -14.65 -6.95
N ALA A 159 1.49 -13.38 -7.31
CA ALA A 159 1.98 -12.94 -8.61
C ALA A 159 3.52 -13.01 -8.70
N VAL A 160 4.20 -12.82 -7.57
CA VAL A 160 5.66 -12.91 -7.45
C VAL A 160 6.02 -13.64 -6.17
N PHE A 161 7.02 -14.52 -6.22
CA PHE A 161 7.63 -15.19 -5.06
C PHE A 161 9.13 -14.90 -5.03
N GLU A 162 9.64 -14.46 -3.88
CA GLU A 162 11.06 -14.10 -3.68
C GLU A 162 11.61 -13.11 -4.73
N GLY A 163 10.78 -12.19 -5.20
CA GLY A 163 11.15 -11.19 -6.19
C GLY A 163 11.62 -9.87 -5.59
N ARG A 164 11.92 -8.92 -6.48
CA ARG A 164 12.33 -7.54 -6.20
C ARG A 164 11.75 -6.58 -7.26
N PRO A 165 11.56 -5.28 -6.95
CA PRO A 165 11.10 -4.30 -7.93
C PRO A 165 12.23 -3.94 -8.92
N ASN A 166 11.85 -3.28 -10.01
CA ASN A 166 12.83 -2.66 -10.91
C ASN A 166 13.45 -1.42 -10.23
N GLU A 167 14.75 -1.18 -10.45
CA GLU A 167 15.46 -0.01 -9.90
C GLU A 167 14.85 1.34 -10.30
N THR A 168 14.21 1.41 -11.47
CA THR A 168 13.55 2.63 -11.93
C THR A 168 12.42 3.10 -11.00
N LEU A 169 11.85 2.18 -10.20
CA LEU A 169 10.82 2.53 -9.23
C LEU A 169 11.36 3.44 -8.12
N LEU A 170 12.64 3.35 -7.77
CA LEU A 170 13.25 4.15 -6.69
C LEU A 170 13.06 5.65 -6.92
N ALA A 171 13.13 6.11 -8.18
CA ALA A 171 12.92 7.51 -8.54
C ALA A 171 11.46 7.99 -8.38
N ALA A 172 10.50 7.06 -8.35
CA ALA A 172 9.08 7.36 -8.16
C ALA A 172 8.64 7.24 -6.69
N VAL A 173 9.45 6.63 -5.81
CA VAL A 173 9.13 6.51 -4.39
C VAL A 173 9.26 7.86 -3.71
N HIS A 174 8.20 8.26 -3.00
CA HIS A 174 8.26 9.34 -2.05
C HIS A 174 8.74 8.76 -0.71
N TYR A 175 9.94 9.11 -0.26
CA TYR A 175 10.52 8.61 1.00
C TYR A 175 10.09 9.45 2.20
N LEU A 176 10.16 8.86 3.40
CA LEU A 176 9.95 9.59 4.65
C LEU A 176 11.12 10.56 4.90
N SER A 177 10.81 11.79 5.31
CA SER A 177 11.78 12.68 5.96
C SER A 177 11.61 12.57 7.48
N TYR A 178 12.72 12.39 8.19
CA TYR A 178 12.77 12.30 9.65
C TYR A 178 13.34 13.58 10.28
#